data_AF-A0A1Y5PIZ9-F1
#
_entry.id   AF-A0A1Y5PIZ9-F1
#
_cell.length_a   1.000
_cell.length_b   1.000
_cell.length_c   1.000
_cell.angle_alpha   90.00
_cell.angle_beta   90.00
_cell.angle_gamma   90.00
#
_symmetry.space_group_name_H-M   'P 1'
#
loop_
_entity.id
_entity.type
_entity.pdbx_description
1 polymer ?
#
loop_
_entity_poly.entity_id
_entity_poly.type
_entity_poly.pdbx_seq_one_letter_code
_entity_poly.pdbx_strand_id
1 'polypeptide(L)'
;MKLSFTPSSAAKICAVCVGGPLIALGIGAPTALASPSAGAGNPEKQASSSDKSPSPVKAGPRNPATAARVHAATEPQPTPDLAVSFNGHSLVQSGNATATSDPGFNLAVAGTGSNAYAGGGLFNFAVATNNSTARASGGILNFADAEDNSTATAEDGTFVVARARNGSTATISGGKLNIAEADNGSTATVSGGDRNTATADGTGSVAFAGNGNNNEATASCGSNADASGGDNLVVTTPVGGCQ
;
A
#
# COMPACT_ATOMS: atom_id res chain seq x y z
N MET A 1 37.78 16.54 -9.56
CA MET A 1 36.43 17.12 -9.35
C MET A 1 35.45 16.27 -10.15
N LYS A 2 34.71 15.37 -9.49
CA LYS A 2 33.65 14.53 -10.07
C LYS A 2 32.36 14.91 -9.35
N LEU A 3 31.38 15.38 -10.12
CA LEU A 3 30.08 15.86 -9.64
C LEU A 3 29.24 14.67 -9.16
N SER A 4 28.74 14.79 -7.93
CA SER A 4 27.76 13.90 -7.32
C SER A 4 26.39 14.10 -7.97
N PHE A 5 25.77 13.01 -8.43
CA PHE A 5 24.35 12.99 -8.80
C PHE A 5 23.52 12.58 -7.59
N THR A 6 22.67 13.50 -7.13
CA THR A 6 21.57 13.25 -6.19
C THR A 6 20.39 12.64 -6.96
N PRO A 7 19.84 11.48 -6.55
CA PRO A 7 18.56 11.02 -7.09
C PRO A 7 17.40 11.85 -6.53
N SER A 8 16.54 12.24 -7.46
CA SER A 8 15.37 13.09 -7.35
C SER A 8 14.23 12.45 -6.54
N SER A 9 13.62 13.25 -5.67
CA SER A 9 12.46 12.97 -4.83
C SER A 9 11.15 12.86 -5.63
N ALA A 10 11.04 11.90 -6.55
CA ALA A 10 9.90 11.79 -7.48
C ALA A 10 9.11 10.48 -7.42
N ALA A 11 9.22 9.69 -6.35
CA ALA A 11 8.49 8.42 -6.20
C ALA A 11 7.79 8.27 -4.82
N LYS A 12 7.18 9.35 -4.32
CA LYS A 12 6.42 9.34 -3.05
C LYS A 12 4.98 9.84 -3.24
N ILE A 13 4.30 9.38 -4.27
CA ILE A 13 2.85 9.63 -4.43
C ILE A 13 2.23 8.39 -5.08
N CYS A 14 1.94 7.35 -4.29
CA CYS A 14 0.93 6.32 -4.63
C CYS A 14 0.58 5.37 -3.46
N ALA A 15 1.34 5.35 -2.35
CA ALA A 15 1.02 4.48 -1.20
C ALA A 15 0.07 5.11 -0.15
N VAL A 16 -0.24 6.41 -0.22
CA VAL A 16 -0.84 7.14 0.91
C VAL A 16 -2.38 7.17 0.94
N CYS A 17 -3.09 6.72 -0.10
CA CYS A 17 -4.54 6.98 -0.21
C CYS A 17 -5.48 5.77 -0.02
N VAL A 18 -4.98 4.56 0.26
CA VAL A 18 -5.86 3.38 0.41
C VAL A 18 -5.90 2.81 1.85
N GLY A 19 -4.92 3.14 2.71
CA GLY A 19 -4.90 2.69 4.13
C GLY A 19 -5.44 3.68 5.16
N GLY A 20 -5.92 4.86 4.74
CA GLY A 20 -6.09 6.04 5.61
C GLY A 20 -7.29 6.08 6.58
N PRO A 21 -8.48 5.52 6.31
CA PRO A 21 -9.63 5.74 7.21
C PRO A 21 -10.30 4.48 7.78
N LEU A 22 -9.60 3.35 7.96
CA LEU A 22 -10.20 2.18 8.66
C LEU A 22 -9.88 2.11 10.17
N ILE A 23 -9.05 3.02 10.71
CA ILE A 23 -8.69 3.06 12.14
C ILE A 23 -9.62 3.98 12.97
N ALA A 24 -10.62 4.63 12.36
CA ALA A 24 -11.44 5.65 13.04
C ALA A 24 -12.80 5.15 13.60
N LEU A 25 -12.91 3.89 14.05
CA LEU A 25 -14.19 3.32 14.55
C LEU A 25 -14.13 2.80 16.00
N GLY A 26 -13.29 3.42 16.84
CA GLY A 26 -13.06 2.95 18.21
C GLY A 26 -13.26 3.95 19.36
N ILE A 27 -13.55 5.23 19.14
CA ILE A 27 -13.71 6.19 20.26
C ILE A 27 -14.77 7.27 19.93
N GLY A 28 -15.72 7.45 20.87
CA GLY A 28 -16.86 8.37 20.96
C GLY A 28 -17.02 9.58 20.02
N ALA A 29 -18.25 9.75 19.52
CA ALA A 29 -18.77 10.94 18.82
C ALA A 29 -18.93 12.16 19.79
N PRO A 30 -19.07 13.42 19.31
CA PRO A 30 -20.20 13.84 18.48
C PRO A 30 -19.90 14.76 17.27
N THR A 31 -20.70 14.54 16.23
CA THR A 31 -21.20 15.48 15.19
C THR A 31 -20.52 16.84 14.95
N ALA A 32 -20.04 17.04 13.72
CA ALA A 32 -20.24 18.30 12.99
C ALA A 32 -20.40 18.02 11.48
N LEU A 33 -21.54 18.45 10.95
CA LEU A 33 -21.92 18.43 9.53
C LEU A 33 -21.17 19.51 8.75
N ALA A 34 -20.62 19.17 7.59
CA ALA A 34 -20.51 20.11 6.46
C ALA A 34 -20.54 19.33 5.13
N SER A 35 -21.58 19.62 4.34
CA SER A 35 -21.86 19.11 2.99
C SER A 35 -21.06 19.86 1.90
N PRO A 36 -20.98 19.33 0.67
CA PRO A 36 -20.02 19.77 -0.35
C PRO A 36 -20.53 20.98 -1.15
N SER A 37 -19.61 21.82 -1.64
CA SER A 37 -19.91 22.91 -2.58
C SER A 37 -19.62 22.48 -4.02
N ALA A 38 -20.65 22.58 -4.86
CA ALA A 38 -20.67 22.24 -6.27
C ALA A 38 -19.96 23.28 -7.15
N GLY A 39 -19.57 22.85 -8.36
CA GLY A 39 -18.94 23.68 -9.38
C GLY A 39 -19.88 24.53 -10.24
N ALA A 40 -19.27 25.36 -11.08
CA ALA A 40 -19.72 26.00 -12.33
C ALA A 40 -18.80 27.23 -12.53
N GLY A 41 -18.33 27.64 -13.71
CA GLY A 41 -18.60 27.23 -15.08
C GLY A 41 -17.67 28.01 -16.03
N ASN A 42 -17.67 27.59 -17.29
CA ASN A 42 -17.13 28.34 -18.43
C ASN A 42 -18.19 29.32 -18.97
N PRO A 43 -17.77 30.41 -19.64
CA PRO A 43 -18.22 30.67 -21.02
C PRO A 43 -17.03 31.07 -21.93
N GLU A 44 -16.92 30.58 -23.19
CA GLU A 44 -17.50 31.18 -24.42
C GLU A 44 -17.23 32.70 -24.56
N LYS A 45 -16.87 33.33 -25.70
CA LYS A 45 -16.56 33.00 -27.10
C LYS A 45 -16.26 34.36 -27.78
N GLN A 46 -15.54 34.36 -28.91
CA GLN A 46 -15.64 35.35 -30.02
C GLN A 46 -15.18 36.80 -29.76
N ALA A 47 -14.65 37.59 -30.70
CA ALA A 47 -14.31 37.44 -32.12
C ALA A 47 -13.62 38.75 -32.59
N SER A 48 -13.23 38.73 -33.88
CA SER A 48 -12.90 39.87 -34.77
C SER A 48 -11.43 40.33 -34.73
N SER A 49 -10.79 40.66 -35.85
CA SER A 49 -11.31 41.16 -37.12
C SER A 49 -10.31 40.95 -38.29
N SER A 50 -10.87 40.71 -39.49
CA SER A 50 -10.51 41.17 -40.85
C SER A 50 -9.18 41.94 -41.06
N ASP A 51 -8.45 41.88 -42.18
CA ASP A 51 -8.89 41.80 -43.58
C ASP A 51 -7.68 41.70 -44.54
N LYS A 52 -7.96 41.42 -45.82
CA LYS A 52 -7.21 41.77 -47.04
C LYS A 52 -5.99 40.94 -47.52
N SER A 53 -6.22 40.25 -48.65
CA SER A 53 -5.19 39.92 -49.66
C SER A 53 -4.87 41.11 -50.56
N PRO A 54 -3.68 41.12 -51.19
CA PRO A 54 -3.63 40.89 -52.64
C PRO A 54 -2.44 40.02 -53.11
N SER A 55 -2.63 39.30 -54.22
CA SER A 55 -1.60 38.57 -55.00
C SER A 55 -0.82 39.52 -55.93
N PRO A 56 0.07 39.05 -56.84
CA PRO A 56 1.21 38.12 -56.72
C PRO A 56 2.52 38.74 -57.31
N VAL A 57 3.71 38.34 -56.84
CA VAL A 57 4.98 38.60 -57.55
C VAL A 57 5.88 37.35 -57.54
N LYS A 58 6.58 37.17 -58.66
CA LYS A 58 7.17 35.95 -59.22
C LYS A 58 8.68 35.79 -58.90
N ALA A 59 9.06 34.53 -58.64
CA ALA A 59 10.33 33.79 -58.86
C ALA A 59 11.67 34.21 -58.21
N GLY A 60 12.28 33.23 -57.52
CA GLY A 60 13.73 33.12 -57.27
C GLY A 60 14.06 32.08 -56.18
N PRO A 61 14.93 31.06 -56.42
CA PRO A 61 15.00 29.86 -55.58
C PRO A 61 15.92 30.05 -54.38
N ARG A 62 15.44 29.70 -53.19
CA ARG A 62 16.30 29.39 -52.04
C ARG A 62 15.82 28.09 -51.43
N ASN A 63 16.50 27.00 -51.79
CA ASN A 63 16.59 25.82 -50.95
C ASN A 63 17.34 26.21 -49.68
N PRO A 64 16.75 25.99 -48.50
CA PRO A 64 17.52 25.40 -47.42
C PRO A 64 17.02 23.97 -47.22
N ALA A 65 18.02 23.09 -47.17
CA ALA A 65 17.92 21.67 -46.94
C ALA A 65 16.77 21.26 -46.02
N THR A 66 16.05 20.24 -46.48
CA THR A 66 15.21 19.34 -45.70
C THR A 66 16.04 18.82 -44.52
N ALA A 67 16.03 19.56 -43.40
CA ALA A 67 16.43 19.02 -42.12
C ALA A 67 15.36 17.99 -41.76
N ALA A 68 15.60 16.74 -42.15
CA ALA A 68 14.92 15.60 -41.58
C ALA A 68 15.08 15.72 -40.06
N ARG A 69 14.04 16.22 -39.39
CA ARG A 69 13.88 16.05 -37.95
C ARG A 69 13.76 14.55 -37.77
N VAL A 70 14.88 13.92 -37.48
CA VAL A 70 14.90 12.63 -36.80
C VAL A 70 14.11 12.89 -35.52
N HIS A 71 12.85 12.45 -35.50
CA HIS A 71 12.11 12.35 -34.26
C HIS A 71 12.92 11.40 -33.39
N ALA A 72 13.58 11.96 -32.37
CA ALA A 72 14.20 11.18 -31.32
C ALA A 72 13.16 10.15 -30.87
N ALA A 73 13.51 8.88 -31.02
CA ALA A 73 12.65 7.78 -30.57
C ALA A 73 12.28 8.08 -29.12
N THR A 74 10.99 8.17 -28.84
CA THR A 74 10.47 8.29 -27.48
C THR A 74 11.04 7.12 -26.69
N GLU A 75 11.94 7.42 -25.75
CA GLU A 75 12.52 6.44 -24.85
C GLU A 75 11.36 5.70 -24.17
N PRO A 76 11.32 4.35 -24.20
CA PRO A 76 10.23 3.59 -23.61
C PRO A 76 10.08 4.03 -22.16
N GLN A 77 8.96 4.65 -21.84
CA GLN A 77 8.67 4.97 -20.44
C GLN A 77 8.69 3.66 -19.68
N PRO A 78 9.38 3.58 -18.52
CA PRO A 78 9.39 2.37 -17.72
C PRO A 78 7.94 2.00 -17.44
N THR A 79 7.54 0.82 -17.90
CA THR A 79 6.20 0.31 -17.62
C THR A 79 6.06 0.21 -16.11
N PRO A 80 5.03 0.81 -15.50
CA PRO A 80 4.83 0.70 -14.06
C PRO A 80 4.72 -0.78 -13.66
N ASP A 81 5.34 -1.16 -12.53
CA ASP A 81 5.26 -2.51 -11.98
C ASP A 81 4.11 -2.54 -10.95
N LEU A 82 2.93 -2.94 -11.42
CA LEU A 82 1.67 -2.83 -10.69
C LEU A 82 0.71 -3.95 -11.12
N ALA A 83 0.08 -4.56 -10.13
CA ALA A 83 -1.03 -5.47 -10.32
C ALA A 83 -2.18 -5.11 -9.38
N VAL A 84 -3.40 -5.19 -9.89
CA VAL A 84 -4.63 -4.95 -9.13
C VAL A 84 -5.63 -6.02 -9.51
N SER A 85 -6.20 -6.70 -8.52
CA SER A 85 -7.30 -7.64 -8.71
C SER A 85 -8.43 -7.35 -7.74
N PHE A 86 -9.65 -7.41 -8.24
CA PHE A 86 -10.85 -7.21 -7.44
C PHE A 86 -11.89 -8.28 -7.75
N ASN A 87 -12.42 -8.89 -6.70
CA ASN A 87 -13.56 -9.80 -6.72
C ASN A 87 -13.46 -10.91 -7.80
N GLY A 88 -12.29 -11.56 -7.94
CA GLY A 88 -12.10 -12.62 -8.94
C GLY A 88 -11.56 -12.15 -10.30
N HIS A 89 -11.40 -10.85 -10.50
CA HIS A 89 -10.99 -10.28 -11.78
C HIS A 89 -9.66 -9.54 -11.67
N SER A 90 -8.74 -9.77 -12.60
CA SER A 90 -7.56 -8.93 -12.77
C SER A 90 -7.96 -7.65 -13.50
N LEU A 91 -7.66 -6.50 -12.90
CA LEU A 91 -7.94 -5.18 -13.46
C LEU A 91 -6.70 -4.56 -14.12
N VAL A 92 -5.55 -4.76 -13.49
CA VAL A 92 -4.24 -4.28 -13.96
C VAL A 92 -3.23 -5.38 -13.68
N GLN A 93 -2.33 -5.59 -14.64
CA GLN A 93 -1.19 -6.49 -14.50
C GLN A 93 -0.08 -6.01 -15.42
N SER A 94 0.97 -5.44 -14.84
CA SER A 94 2.15 -4.97 -15.57
C SER A 94 3.42 -5.24 -14.77
N GLY A 95 4.50 -5.57 -15.46
CA GLY A 95 5.76 -5.94 -14.83
C GLY A 95 5.71 -7.32 -14.17
N ASN A 96 6.36 -7.43 -13.01
CA ASN A 96 6.54 -8.65 -12.24
C ASN A 96 5.63 -8.71 -10.99
N ALA A 97 4.95 -7.62 -10.65
CA ALA A 97 3.95 -7.57 -9.59
C ALA A 97 2.82 -8.58 -9.87
N THR A 98 2.27 -9.23 -8.86
CA THR A 98 1.15 -10.16 -9.02
C THR A 98 0.07 -9.88 -7.99
N ALA A 99 -1.17 -9.71 -8.44
CA ALA A 99 -2.32 -9.50 -7.55
C ALA A 99 -3.43 -10.47 -7.93
N THR A 100 -3.89 -11.26 -6.96
CA THR A 100 -4.97 -12.23 -7.14
C THR A 100 -6.04 -12.00 -6.08
N SER A 101 -7.30 -11.96 -6.51
CA SER A 101 -8.44 -11.95 -5.60
C SER A 101 -9.43 -13.04 -5.96
N ASP A 102 -10.10 -13.61 -4.96
CA ASP A 102 -11.24 -14.50 -5.18
C ASP A 102 -12.56 -13.69 -5.16
N PRO A 103 -13.67 -14.23 -5.71
CA PRO A 103 -15.00 -13.67 -5.46
C PRO A 103 -15.30 -13.52 -3.97
N GLY A 104 -16.04 -12.47 -3.60
CA GLY A 104 -16.33 -12.12 -2.21
C GLY A 104 -16.05 -10.66 -1.85
N PHE A 105 -15.97 -9.76 -2.82
CA PHE A 105 -15.57 -8.36 -2.65
C PHE A 105 -14.14 -8.19 -2.12
N ASN A 106 -13.27 -9.14 -2.43
CA ASN A 106 -11.86 -9.10 -2.05
C ASN A 106 -11.06 -8.19 -2.98
N LEU A 107 -10.02 -7.54 -2.46
CA LEU A 107 -9.13 -6.64 -3.22
C LEU A 107 -7.66 -6.97 -2.92
N ALA A 108 -6.91 -7.23 -3.97
CA ALA A 108 -5.46 -7.41 -3.92
C ALA A 108 -4.75 -6.35 -4.76
N VAL A 109 -3.70 -5.76 -4.21
CA VAL A 109 -2.87 -4.76 -4.88
C VAL A 109 -1.40 -5.10 -4.66
N ALA A 110 -0.63 -5.24 -5.74
CA ALA A 110 0.79 -5.50 -5.67
C ALA A 110 1.57 -4.45 -6.48
N GLY A 111 2.63 -3.90 -5.89
CA GLY A 111 3.60 -3.05 -6.56
C GLY A 111 4.86 -3.82 -6.96
N THR A 112 5.95 -3.08 -7.18
CA THR A 112 7.23 -3.58 -7.71
C THR A 112 7.66 -4.93 -7.14
N GLY A 113 7.74 -5.96 -8.00
CA GLY A 113 8.17 -7.32 -7.66
C GLY A 113 7.37 -8.03 -6.56
N SER A 114 6.18 -7.55 -6.23
CA SER A 114 5.42 -7.99 -5.05
C SER A 114 4.30 -8.97 -5.40
N ASN A 115 3.80 -9.68 -4.40
CA ASN A 115 2.66 -10.59 -4.55
C ASN A 115 1.59 -10.28 -3.49
N ALA A 116 0.36 -10.02 -3.95
CA ALA A 116 -0.79 -9.80 -3.10
C ALA A 116 -1.90 -10.82 -3.39
N TYR A 117 -2.40 -11.47 -2.34
CA TYR A 117 -3.53 -12.39 -2.43
C TYR A 117 -4.63 -12.01 -1.44
N ALA A 118 -5.85 -11.82 -1.94
CA ALA A 118 -7.04 -11.57 -1.13
C ALA A 118 -8.16 -12.56 -1.49
N GLY A 119 -8.41 -13.57 -0.66
CA GLY A 119 -9.33 -14.65 -1.06
C GLY A 119 -9.87 -15.52 0.06
N GLY A 120 -10.53 -16.63 -0.27
CA GLY A 120 -11.07 -17.61 0.69
C GLY A 120 -12.15 -17.10 1.67
N GLY A 121 -12.63 -15.86 1.53
CA GLY A 121 -13.55 -15.20 2.46
C GLY A 121 -14.23 -13.98 1.83
N LEU A 122 -14.72 -13.07 2.66
CA LEU A 122 -15.40 -11.86 2.21
C LEU A 122 -14.64 -10.59 2.60
N PHE A 123 -14.58 -9.62 1.68
CA PHE A 123 -14.00 -8.28 1.88
C PHE A 123 -12.55 -8.27 2.37
N ASN A 124 -11.77 -9.29 2.04
CA ASN A 124 -10.36 -9.33 2.37
C ASN A 124 -9.58 -8.31 1.52
N PHE A 125 -8.56 -7.71 2.12
CA PHE A 125 -7.73 -6.70 1.49
C PHE A 125 -6.26 -7.02 1.69
N ALA A 126 -5.51 -7.14 0.59
CA ALA A 126 -4.08 -7.42 0.60
C ALA A 126 -3.32 -6.37 -0.22
N VAL A 127 -2.31 -5.74 0.37
CA VAL A 127 -1.40 -4.79 -0.30
C VAL A 127 0.04 -5.22 -0.10
N ALA A 128 0.78 -5.37 -1.19
CA ALA A 128 2.20 -5.71 -1.14
C ALA A 128 3.03 -4.74 -2.00
N THR A 129 4.12 -4.20 -1.49
CA THR A 129 5.01 -3.30 -2.25
C THR A 129 6.49 -3.62 -2.05
N ASN A 130 7.32 -3.31 -3.05
CA ASN A 130 8.78 -3.46 -3.00
C ASN A 130 9.26 -4.86 -2.60
N ASN A 131 9.04 -5.85 -3.45
CA ASN A 131 9.37 -7.27 -3.26
C ASN A 131 8.73 -7.91 -2.02
N SER A 132 7.51 -7.49 -1.67
CA SER A 132 6.81 -8.00 -0.49
C SER A 132 5.72 -9.00 -0.84
N THR A 133 5.25 -9.73 0.18
CA THR A 133 4.12 -10.65 0.06
C THR A 133 3.04 -10.30 1.08
N ALA A 134 1.82 -10.03 0.61
CA ALA A 134 0.66 -9.82 1.47
C ALA A 134 -0.42 -10.85 1.17
N ARG A 135 -0.93 -11.49 2.22
CA ARG A 135 -1.95 -12.53 2.12
C ARG A 135 -3.06 -12.26 3.13
N ALA A 136 -4.24 -11.87 2.63
CA ALA A 136 -5.46 -11.79 3.42
C ALA A 136 -6.41 -12.90 2.97
N SER A 137 -6.63 -13.92 3.82
CA SER A 137 -7.43 -15.08 3.40
C SER A 137 -8.38 -15.61 4.45
N GLY A 138 -9.39 -16.38 4.02
CA GLY A 138 -10.42 -16.88 4.93
C GLY A 138 -11.28 -15.75 5.51
N GLY A 139 -12.23 -16.10 6.38
CA GLY A 139 -12.88 -15.15 7.26
C GLY A 139 -13.57 -13.94 6.58
N ILE A 140 -13.58 -12.81 7.29
CA ILE A 140 -14.22 -11.56 6.83
C ILE A 140 -13.33 -10.36 7.19
N LEU A 141 -13.09 -9.47 6.24
CA LEU A 141 -12.40 -8.19 6.46
C LEU A 141 -11.00 -8.38 7.06
N ASN A 142 -10.26 -9.38 6.56
CA ASN A 142 -8.85 -9.53 6.88
C ASN A 142 -8.04 -8.52 6.08
N PHE A 143 -7.10 -7.84 6.73
CA PHE A 143 -6.23 -6.85 6.12
C PHE A 143 -4.77 -7.29 6.27
N ALA A 144 -4.07 -7.43 5.15
CA ALA A 144 -2.64 -7.72 5.11
C ALA A 144 -1.90 -6.64 4.31
N ASP A 145 -0.89 -6.03 4.91
CA ASP A 145 -0.09 -4.97 4.29
C ASP A 145 1.40 -5.23 4.49
N ALA A 146 2.13 -5.40 3.38
CA ALA A 146 3.53 -5.77 3.38
C ALA A 146 4.36 -4.80 2.52
N GLU A 147 5.38 -4.21 3.12
CA GLU A 147 6.22 -3.20 2.47
C GLU A 147 7.72 -3.52 2.62
N ASP A 148 8.50 -3.24 1.58
CA ASP A 148 9.98 -3.34 1.60
C ASP A 148 10.54 -4.70 2.04
N ASN A 149 10.41 -5.71 1.18
CA ASN A 149 10.86 -7.09 1.39
C ASN A 149 10.20 -7.79 2.60
N SER A 150 8.94 -7.45 2.90
CA SER A 150 8.24 -7.96 4.08
C SER A 150 7.17 -8.99 3.73
N THR A 151 6.69 -9.70 4.75
CA THR A 151 5.58 -10.66 4.63
C THR A 151 4.48 -10.36 5.64
N ALA A 152 3.27 -10.09 5.18
CA ALA A 152 2.09 -9.91 6.04
C ALA A 152 1.03 -10.97 5.71
N THR A 153 0.58 -11.70 6.73
CA THR A 153 -0.39 -12.79 6.59
C THR A 153 -1.52 -12.61 7.61
N ALA A 154 -2.75 -12.46 7.13
CA ALA A 154 -3.97 -12.35 7.91
C ALA A 154 -4.95 -13.42 7.46
N GLU A 155 -5.09 -14.50 8.25
CA GLU A 155 -5.87 -15.68 7.86
C GLU A 155 -7.01 -15.97 8.83
N ASP A 156 -8.13 -16.46 8.31
CA ASP A 156 -9.28 -17.02 9.05
C ASP A 156 -9.88 -16.13 10.15
N GLY A 157 -9.58 -14.83 10.09
CA GLY A 157 -10.00 -13.85 11.08
C GLY A 157 -11.34 -13.18 10.78
N THR A 158 -11.80 -12.37 11.71
CA THR A 158 -12.81 -11.33 11.45
C THR A 158 -12.24 -9.98 11.86
N PHE A 159 -12.08 -9.06 10.92
CA PHE A 159 -11.45 -7.75 11.16
C PHE A 159 -10.05 -7.86 11.78
N VAL A 160 -9.17 -8.68 11.21
CA VAL A 160 -7.78 -8.78 11.69
C VAL A 160 -6.83 -8.02 10.78
N VAL A 161 -5.74 -7.51 11.34
CA VAL A 161 -4.82 -6.59 10.66
C VAL A 161 -3.38 -7.07 10.85
N ALA A 162 -2.77 -7.59 9.79
CA ALA A 162 -1.35 -7.93 9.75
C ALA A 162 -0.59 -6.88 8.93
N ARG A 163 0.43 -6.25 9.52
CA ARG A 163 1.28 -5.25 8.85
C ARG A 163 2.75 -5.53 9.06
N ALA A 164 3.50 -5.65 7.98
CA ALA A 164 4.93 -5.94 8.01
C ALA A 164 5.71 -4.95 7.14
N ARG A 165 6.75 -4.33 7.67
CA ARG A 165 7.58 -3.33 6.96
C ARG A 165 9.07 -3.59 7.15
N ASN A 166 9.88 -3.14 6.20
CA ASN A 166 11.35 -3.13 6.30
C ASN A 166 11.96 -4.51 6.62
N GLY A 167 11.64 -5.53 5.81
CA GLY A 167 12.17 -6.88 5.97
C GLY A 167 11.53 -7.67 7.12
N SER A 168 10.32 -7.32 7.54
CA SER A 168 9.66 -7.92 8.72
C SER A 168 8.60 -8.95 8.34
N THR A 169 8.12 -9.68 9.35
CA THR A 169 7.03 -10.65 9.21
C THR A 169 5.92 -10.39 10.22
N ALA A 170 4.69 -10.22 9.76
CA ALA A 170 3.50 -10.13 10.60
C ALA A 170 2.50 -11.22 10.24
N THR A 171 2.06 -12.00 11.22
CA THR A 171 1.17 -13.15 11.00
C THR A 171 0.02 -13.15 11.99
N ILE A 172 -1.20 -13.38 11.50
CA ILE A 172 -2.38 -13.64 12.29
C ILE A 172 -3.06 -14.92 11.79
N SER A 173 -3.28 -15.88 12.68
CA SER A 173 -4.07 -17.09 12.41
C SER A 173 -5.37 -17.08 13.21
N GLY A 174 -6.44 -16.57 12.60
CA GLY A 174 -7.79 -16.59 13.12
C GLY A 174 -8.12 -15.54 14.16
N GLY A 175 -9.30 -15.70 14.76
CA GLY A 175 -9.80 -14.83 15.83
C GLY A 175 -10.49 -13.56 15.33
N LYS A 176 -10.69 -12.58 16.23
CA LYS A 176 -11.38 -11.33 15.89
C LYS A 176 -10.63 -10.12 16.41
N LEU A 177 -10.60 -9.05 15.61
CA LEU A 177 -10.01 -7.76 16.02
C LEU A 177 -8.54 -7.88 16.47
N ASN A 178 -7.83 -8.86 15.92
CA ASN A 178 -6.43 -9.11 16.22
C ASN A 178 -5.54 -8.19 15.37
N ILE A 179 -4.42 -7.77 15.94
CA ILE A 179 -3.46 -6.88 15.28
C ILE A 179 -2.05 -7.47 15.43
N ALA A 180 -1.32 -7.60 14.32
CA ALA A 180 0.09 -7.95 14.29
C ALA A 180 0.83 -6.90 13.48
N GLU A 181 1.76 -6.18 14.11
CA GLU A 181 2.58 -5.14 13.48
C GLU A 181 4.06 -5.43 13.69
N ALA A 182 4.80 -5.59 12.60
CA ALA A 182 6.23 -5.88 12.60
C ALA A 182 7.00 -4.87 11.74
N ASP A 183 8.02 -4.24 12.31
CA ASP A 183 8.90 -3.29 11.61
C ASP A 183 10.39 -3.56 11.86
N ASN A 184 11.23 -3.13 10.91
CA ASN A 184 12.70 -3.15 10.98
C ASN A 184 13.38 -4.52 11.17
N GLY A 185 12.94 -5.54 10.42
CA GLY A 185 13.49 -6.90 10.48
C GLY A 185 13.03 -7.68 11.72
N SER A 186 11.79 -7.46 12.13
CA SER A 186 11.19 -8.08 13.32
C SER A 186 10.09 -9.09 12.95
N THR A 187 9.53 -9.75 13.96
CA THR A 187 8.43 -10.71 13.79
C THR A 187 7.33 -10.48 14.82
N ALA A 188 6.10 -10.24 14.35
CA ALA A 188 4.91 -10.15 15.18
C ALA A 188 3.91 -11.25 14.81
N THR A 189 3.46 -12.02 15.80
CA THR A 189 2.54 -13.14 15.59
C THR A 189 1.37 -13.07 16.56
N VAL A 190 0.16 -13.25 16.01
CA VAL A 190 -1.05 -13.49 16.79
C VAL A 190 -1.68 -14.83 16.43
N SER A 191 -2.01 -15.64 17.43
CA SER A 191 -2.68 -16.94 17.23
C SER A 191 -4.05 -16.99 17.91
N GLY A 192 -5.10 -16.85 17.10
CA GLY A 192 -6.49 -16.98 17.53
C GLY A 192 -6.94 -15.95 18.58
N GLY A 193 -8.08 -16.26 19.21
CA GLY A 193 -8.70 -15.43 20.25
C GLY A 193 -9.19 -14.06 19.76
N ASP A 194 -9.65 -13.22 20.68
CA ASP A 194 -10.19 -11.90 20.35
C ASP A 194 -9.33 -10.77 20.93
N ARG A 195 -9.08 -9.72 20.14
CA ARG A 195 -8.41 -8.47 20.52
C ARG A 195 -6.98 -8.63 21.02
N ASN A 196 -6.25 -9.61 20.50
CA ASN A 196 -4.83 -9.77 20.76
C ASN A 196 -4.01 -8.83 19.88
N THR A 197 -2.96 -8.25 20.44
CA THR A 197 -2.04 -7.32 19.76
C THR A 197 -0.60 -7.79 19.94
N ALA A 198 0.11 -8.00 18.84
CA ALA A 198 1.54 -8.26 18.83
C ALA A 198 2.24 -7.14 18.05
N THR A 199 3.18 -6.46 18.70
CA THR A 199 3.96 -5.36 18.10
C THR A 199 5.44 -5.66 18.25
N ALA A 200 6.15 -5.78 17.14
CA ALA A 200 7.59 -6.00 17.12
C ALA A 200 8.30 -4.90 16.32
N ASP A 201 9.33 -4.30 16.90
CA ASP A 201 10.12 -3.23 16.24
C ASP A 201 11.61 -3.41 16.48
N GLY A 202 12.39 -3.47 15.40
CA GLY A 202 13.83 -3.57 15.45
C GLY A 202 14.33 -4.98 15.16
N THR A 203 15.57 -5.04 14.67
CA THR A 203 16.13 -6.26 14.10
C THR A 203 16.16 -7.38 15.14
N GLY A 204 15.51 -8.49 14.80
CA GLY A 204 15.42 -9.67 15.65
C GLY A 204 14.41 -9.56 16.81
N SER A 205 13.63 -8.48 16.90
CA SER A 205 12.55 -8.38 17.87
C SER A 205 11.45 -9.39 17.54
N VAL A 206 10.91 -10.08 18.55
CA VAL A 206 9.84 -11.07 18.39
C VAL A 206 8.72 -10.79 19.39
N ALA A 207 7.51 -10.55 18.90
CA ALA A 207 6.32 -10.39 19.73
C ALA A 207 5.29 -11.48 19.41
N PHE A 208 4.79 -12.14 20.44
CA PHE A 208 3.75 -13.17 20.32
C PHE A 208 2.60 -12.90 21.29
N ALA A 209 1.38 -12.76 20.78
CA ALA A 209 0.16 -12.66 21.59
C ALA A 209 -0.87 -13.69 21.12
N GLY A 210 -1.32 -14.62 21.97
CA GLY A 210 -2.21 -15.70 21.49
C GLY A 210 -2.85 -16.53 22.59
N ASN A 211 -3.66 -17.52 22.21
CA ASN A 211 -4.33 -18.51 23.08
C ASN A 211 -5.25 -17.93 24.18
N GLY A 212 -5.77 -16.72 23.98
CA GLY A 212 -6.74 -16.07 24.86
C GLY A 212 -7.22 -14.75 24.27
N ASN A 213 -7.71 -13.83 25.10
CA ASN A 213 -8.28 -12.56 24.66
C ASN A 213 -7.57 -11.37 25.31
N ASN A 214 -7.53 -10.25 24.58
CA ASN A 214 -6.95 -8.98 25.04
C ASN A 214 -5.48 -9.10 25.48
N ASN A 215 -4.70 -9.99 24.88
CA ASN A 215 -3.27 -10.09 25.15
C ASN A 215 -2.49 -9.06 24.32
N GLU A 216 -1.50 -8.45 24.93
CA GLU A 216 -0.63 -7.47 24.31
C GLU A 216 0.84 -7.87 24.52
N ALA A 217 1.55 -8.11 23.41
CA ALA A 217 2.98 -8.37 23.41
C ALA A 217 3.69 -7.27 22.61
N THR A 218 4.64 -6.59 23.23
CA THR A 218 5.47 -5.56 22.58
C THR A 218 6.93 -5.92 22.74
N ALA A 219 7.64 -6.15 21.63
CA ALA A 219 9.07 -6.42 21.62
C ALA A 219 9.81 -5.35 20.81
N SER A 220 10.90 -4.85 21.38
CA SER A 220 11.79 -3.91 20.70
C SER A 220 13.26 -4.29 20.81
N CYS A 221 14.10 -3.74 19.93
CA CYS A 221 15.56 -3.85 20.02
C CYS A 221 16.11 -5.27 20.19
N GLY A 222 15.61 -6.21 19.40
CA GLY A 222 16.09 -7.60 19.41
C GLY A 222 15.59 -8.44 20.58
N SER A 223 14.60 -7.95 21.33
CA SER A 223 14.03 -8.67 22.47
C SER A 223 12.88 -9.61 22.09
N ASN A 224 12.39 -10.38 23.05
CA ASN A 224 11.27 -11.30 22.88
C ASN A 224 10.17 -11.05 23.92
N ALA A 225 8.94 -10.79 23.47
CA ALA A 225 7.75 -10.61 24.29
C ALA A 225 6.72 -11.71 23.99
N ASP A 226 6.30 -12.44 25.01
CA ASP A 226 5.33 -13.53 24.88
C ASP A 226 4.16 -13.34 25.86
N ALA A 227 2.99 -13.01 25.30
CA ALA A 227 1.71 -12.86 26.00
C ALA A 227 0.73 -14.00 25.60
N SER A 228 1.19 -15.26 25.59
CA SER A 228 0.39 -16.42 25.17
C SER A 228 -0.35 -17.19 26.26
N GLY A 229 -0.11 -16.86 27.54
CA GLY A 229 -0.45 -17.73 28.67
C GLY A 229 -1.87 -17.62 29.24
N GLY A 230 -2.80 -16.88 28.64
CA GLY A 230 -4.12 -16.63 29.21
C GLY A 230 -4.86 -15.45 28.59
N ASP A 231 -5.68 -14.74 29.38
CA ASP A 231 -6.39 -13.53 28.95
C ASP A 231 -5.82 -12.28 29.65
N ASN A 232 -5.87 -11.14 28.97
CA ASN A 232 -5.48 -9.82 29.48
C ASN A 232 -4.01 -9.73 29.93
N LEU A 233 -3.13 -10.46 29.27
CA LEU A 233 -1.70 -10.38 29.51
C LEU A 233 -1.10 -9.17 28.81
N VAL A 234 -0.18 -8.48 29.48
CA VAL A 234 0.60 -7.39 28.88
C VAL A 234 2.08 -7.67 29.12
N VAL A 235 2.83 -7.85 28.04
CA VAL A 235 4.26 -8.13 28.09
C VAL A 235 4.99 -7.14 27.19
N THR A 236 5.92 -6.39 27.76
CA THR A 236 6.74 -5.43 27.03
C THR A 236 8.21 -5.71 27.28
N THR A 237 8.97 -5.89 26.20
CA THR A 237 10.41 -6.13 26.25
C THR A 237 11.18 -5.23 25.27
N PRO A 238 12.44 -4.87 25.61
CA PRO A 238 13.00 -4.92 26.95
C PRO A 238 12.25 -3.95 27.89
N VAL A 239 12.26 -4.28 29.18
CA VAL A 239 11.71 -3.38 30.20
C VAL A 239 12.61 -2.13 30.26
N GLY A 240 12.02 -0.95 30.06
CA GLY A 240 12.75 0.32 30.05
C GLY A 240 13.26 0.78 28.68
N GLY A 241 12.96 0.06 27.59
CA GLY A 241 13.31 0.45 26.24
C GLY A 241 14.74 0.10 25.81
N CYS A 242 15.14 0.61 24.66
CA CYS A 242 16.43 0.32 24.04
C CYS A 242 17.58 1.08 24.73
N GLN A 243 18.68 0.40 25.01
CA GLN A 243 19.92 0.99 25.54
C GLN A 243 20.91 1.34 24.42
#